data_AF-A0A1G0NTK2-F1
#
_entry.id   AF-A0A1G0NTK2-F1
#
_cell.length_a   1.000
_cell.length_b   1.000
_cell.length_c   1.000
_cell.angle_alpha   90.00
_cell.angle_beta   90.00
_cell.angle_gamma   90.00
#
_symmetry.space_group_name_H-M   'P 1'
#
loop_
_entity.id
_entity.type
_entity.pdbx_description
1 polymer ?
#
loop_
_entity_poly.entity_id
_entity_poly.type
_entity_poly.pdbx_seq_one_letter_code
_entity_poly.pdbx_strand_id
1 'polypeptide(L)'
;MHSSFPNVAATLVHLLGAEWIWLERWLGRSPGTFPDATELTSVQAVRERWDALWADQQAFLGSLGAADVSRPVTYRNMAGIEYTQPLGDLLRHVVNHATYHRGQLTTLLRQLGHAAPATDLVLFYRDVA
;
A
#
# COMPACT_ATOMS: atom_id res chain seq x y z
N MET A 1 21.41 -9.83 8.59
CA MET A 1 20.90 -9.00 7.48
C MET A 1 19.89 -8.03 8.05
N HIS A 2 19.96 -6.75 7.69
CA HIS A 2 18.98 -5.73 8.09
C HIS A 2 17.99 -5.49 6.94
N SER A 3 16.70 -5.34 7.24
CA SER A 3 15.63 -4.92 6.31
C SER A 3 15.17 -3.50 6.67
N SER A 4 14.32 -2.87 5.85
CA SER A 4 13.73 -1.55 6.17
C SER A 4 12.89 -1.57 7.44
N PHE A 5 12.35 -2.74 7.81
CA PHE A 5 11.56 -2.95 9.02
C PHE A 5 12.10 -4.14 9.82
N PRO A 6 11.91 -4.14 11.15
CA PRO A 6 12.50 -5.15 12.02
C PRO A 6 11.88 -6.54 11.87
N ASN A 7 10.65 -6.66 11.39
CA ASN A 7 9.94 -7.94 11.27
C ASN A 7 8.78 -7.90 10.26
N VAL A 8 8.15 -9.07 10.05
CA VAL A 8 6.99 -9.26 9.15
C VAL A 8 5.83 -8.34 9.53
N ALA A 9 5.45 -8.31 10.81
CA ALA A 9 4.33 -7.50 11.30
C ALA A 9 4.55 -6.01 11.02
N ALA A 10 5.74 -5.47 11.33
CA ALA A 10 6.09 -4.09 11.06
C ALA A 10 6.05 -3.75 9.56
N THR A 11 6.43 -4.70 8.70
CA THR A 11 6.36 -4.52 7.24
C THR A 11 4.91 -4.50 6.73
N LEU A 12 4.05 -5.37 7.27
CA LEU A 12 2.61 -5.40 6.94
C LEU A 12 1.90 -4.12 7.42
N VAL A 13 2.17 -3.67 8.64
CA VAL A 13 1.63 -2.42 9.19
C VAL A 13 2.06 -1.22 8.34
N HIS A 14 3.32 -1.16 7.92
CA HIS A 14 3.80 -0.11 7.01
C HIS A 14 3.06 -0.12 5.66
N LEU A 15 2.89 -1.29 5.06
CA LEU A 15 2.17 -1.40 3.78
C LEU A 15 0.72 -0.93 3.89
N LEU A 16 0.01 -1.38 4.93
CA LEU A 16 -1.35 -0.96 5.20
C LEU A 16 -1.45 0.56 5.43
N GLY A 17 -0.54 1.13 6.21
CA GLY A 17 -0.45 2.57 6.45
C GLY A 17 -0.14 3.36 5.17
N ALA A 18 0.74 2.84 4.32
CA ALA A 18 1.09 3.45 3.03
C ALA A 18 -0.10 3.44 2.06
N GLU A 19 -0.82 2.32 1.94
CA GLU A 19 -2.02 2.24 1.12
C GLU A 19 -3.13 3.19 1.63
N TRP A 20 -3.31 3.26 2.95
CA TRP A 20 -4.27 4.18 3.56
C TRP A 20 -3.93 5.65 3.29
N ILE A 21 -2.69 6.09 3.56
CA ILE A 21 -2.33 7.51 3.41
C ILE A 21 -2.45 7.97 1.95
N TRP A 22 -2.19 7.08 0.99
CA TRP A 22 -2.34 7.41 -0.41
C TRP A 22 -3.80 7.53 -0.82
N LEU A 23 -4.68 6.63 -0.35
CA LEU A 23 -6.12 6.79 -0.55
C LEU A 23 -6.63 8.13 0.03
N GLU A 24 -6.22 8.47 1.25
CA GLU A 24 -6.57 9.76 1.87
C GLU A 24 -6.18 10.93 0.98
N ARG A 25 -4.96 10.92 0.43
CA ARG A 25 -4.45 11.96 -0.48
C ARG A 25 -5.23 12.03 -1.78
N TRP A 26 -5.63 10.90 -2.35
CA TRP A 26 -6.45 10.88 -3.56
C TRP A 26 -7.85 11.43 -3.33
N LEU A 27 -8.36 11.29 -2.10
CA LEU A 27 -9.61 11.88 -1.62
C LEU A 27 -9.46 13.32 -1.12
N GLY A 28 -8.29 13.95 -1.32
CA GLY A 28 -8.03 15.35 -0.99
C GLY A 28 -7.64 15.61 0.47
N ARG A 29 -7.37 14.57 1.26
CA ARG A 29 -6.95 14.67 2.67
C ARG A 29 -5.45 14.38 2.79
N SER A 30 -4.73 15.13 3.61
CA SER A 30 -3.28 14.94 3.80
C SER A 30 -2.94 14.76 5.28
N PRO A 31 -3.26 13.60 5.88
CA PRO A 31 -2.89 13.34 7.26
C PRO A 31 -1.37 13.33 7.42
N GLY A 32 -0.89 13.92 8.52
CA GLY A 32 0.55 14.05 8.81
C GLY A 32 1.18 12.80 9.41
N THR A 33 0.37 11.84 9.87
CA THR A 33 0.81 10.61 10.54
C THR A 33 0.01 9.42 10.04
N PHE A 34 0.54 8.21 10.24
CA PHE A 34 -0.23 7.00 10.05
C PHE A 34 -1.32 6.83 11.14
N PRO A 35 -2.35 6.01 10.88
CA PRO A 35 -3.30 5.61 11.89
C PRO A 35 -2.57 4.86 13.01
N ASP A 36 -3.15 4.87 14.20
CA ASP A 36 -2.66 4.00 15.26
C ASP A 36 -2.78 2.53 14.84
N ALA A 37 -1.71 1.78 15.08
CA ALA A 37 -1.58 0.36 14.75
C ALA A 37 -1.60 -0.52 16.01
N THR A 38 -1.81 0.05 17.21
CA THR A 38 -1.90 -0.70 18.48
C THR A 38 -2.95 -1.80 18.46
N GLU A 39 -4.02 -1.65 17.67
CA GLU A 39 -5.08 -2.65 17.51
C GLU A 39 -4.71 -3.80 16.56
N LEU A 40 -3.64 -3.66 15.76
CA LEU A 40 -3.19 -4.65 14.77
C LEU A 40 -2.35 -5.75 15.42
N THR A 41 -2.94 -6.45 16.38
CA THR A 41 -2.27 -7.43 17.26
C THR A 41 -2.22 -8.85 16.68
N SER A 42 -2.89 -9.11 15.56
CA SER A 42 -2.95 -10.43 14.92
C SER A 42 -3.03 -10.32 13.39
N VAL A 43 -2.73 -11.42 12.69
CA VAL A 43 -2.92 -11.50 11.23
C VAL A 43 -4.37 -11.24 10.83
N GLN A 44 -5.33 -11.70 11.65
CA GLN A 44 -6.74 -11.45 11.42
C GLN A 44 -7.10 -9.96 11.55
N ALA A 45 -6.61 -9.27 12.59
CA ALA A 45 -6.83 -7.84 12.75
C ALA A 45 -6.24 -7.04 11.56
N VAL A 46 -5.05 -7.42 11.09
CA VAL A 46 -4.44 -6.83 9.88
C VAL A 46 -5.32 -7.10 8.65
N ARG A 47 -5.80 -8.33 8.47
CA ARG A 47 -6.65 -8.74 7.35
C ARG A 47 -7.95 -7.94 7.29
N GLU A 48 -8.66 -7.83 8.42
CA GLU A 48 -9.93 -7.10 8.54
C GLU A 48 -9.76 -5.62 8.24
N ARG A 49 -8.69 -5.00 8.77
CA ARG A 49 -8.37 -3.61 8.47
C ARG A 49 -8.06 -3.39 6.99
N TRP A 50 -7.39 -4.37 6.35
CA TRP A 50 -7.12 -4.32 4.92
C TRP A 50 -8.37 -4.53 4.07
N ASP A 51 -9.29 -5.42 4.45
CA ASP A 51 -10.57 -5.61 3.76
C ASP A 51 -11.38 -4.31 3.70
N ALA A 52 -11.46 -3.60 4.83
CA ALA A 52 -12.13 -2.30 4.89
C ALA A 52 -11.45 -1.27 3.99
N LEU A 53 -10.12 -1.18 4.05
CA LEU A 53 -9.35 -0.27 3.19
C LEU A 53 -9.53 -0.59 1.70
N TRP A 54 -9.54 -1.86 1.32
CA TRP A 54 -9.76 -2.27 -0.06
C TRP A 54 -11.18 -1.96 -0.54
N ALA A 55 -12.20 -2.10 0.31
CA ALA A 55 -13.55 -1.66 -0.04
C ALA A 55 -13.58 -0.16 -0.40
N ASP A 56 -12.92 0.68 0.41
CA ASP A 56 -12.83 2.12 0.16
C ASP A 56 -12.00 2.44 -1.10
N GLN A 57 -10.89 1.73 -1.33
CA GLN A 57 -10.10 1.87 -2.55
C GLN A 57 -10.89 1.46 -3.80
N GLN A 58 -11.62 0.34 -3.74
CA GLN A 58 -12.45 -0.12 -4.85
C GLN A 58 -13.57 0.88 -5.16
N ALA A 59 -14.20 1.45 -4.12
CA ALA A 59 -15.18 2.52 -4.30
C ALA A 59 -14.56 3.77 -4.96
N PHE A 60 -13.37 4.19 -4.51
CA PHE A 60 -12.65 5.30 -5.12
C PHE A 60 -12.31 5.01 -6.59
N LEU A 61 -11.67 3.87 -6.87
CA LEU A 61 -11.27 3.48 -8.23
C LEU A 61 -12.47 3.32 -9.17
N GLY A 62 -13.58 2.76 -8.67
CA GLY A 62 -14.83 2.61 -9.42
C GLY A 62 -15.52 3.93 -9.75
N SER A 63 -15.15 5.02 -9.08
CA SER A 63 -15.64 6.38 -9.40
C SER A 63 -14.84 7.09 -10.50
N LEU A 64 -13.68 6.54 -10.91
CA LEU A 64 -12.78 7.19 -11.85
C LEU A 64 -13.12 6.89 -13.31
N GLY A 65 -12.98 7.89 -14.16
CA GLY A 65 -12.96 7.75 -15.62
C GLY A 65 -11.55 7.80 -16.19
N ALA A 66 -11.43 7.55 -17.51
CA ALA A 66 -10.13 7.59 -18.20
C ALA A 66 -9.41 8.95 -18.08
N ALA A 67 -10.16 10.06 -18.06
CA ALA A 67 -9.60 11.40 -17.92
C ALA A 67 -8.94 11.63 -16.54
N ASP A 68 -9.43 10.96 -15.49
CA ASP A 68 -8.93 11.12 -14.12
C ASP A 68 -7.48 10.66 -13.95
N VAL A 69 -6.99 9.77 -14.81
CA VAL A 69 -5.58 9.33 -14.80
C VAL A 69 -4.62 10.53 -14.92
N SER A 70 -5.03 11.56 -15.64
CA SER A 70 -4.26 12.80 -15.83
C SER A 70 -4.61 13.92 -14.83
N ARG A 71 -5.64 13.71 -13.99
CA ARG A 71 -6.11 14.72 -13.03
C ARG A 71 -5.01 15.05 -12.02
N PRO A 72 -4.71 16.35 -11.79
CA PRO A 72 -3.76 16.73 -10.76
C PRO A 72 -4.33 16.42 -9.37
N VAL A 73 -3.49 15.86 -8.51
CA VAL A 73 -3.76 15.64 -7.08
C VAL A 73 -2.72 16.44 -6.30
N THR A 74 -3.20 17.44 -5.56
CA THR A 74 -2.38 18.22 -4.63
C THR A 74 -2.46 17.59 -3.23
N TYR A 75 -1.31 17.33 -2.62
CA TYR A 75 -1.24 16.71 -1.30
C TYR A 75 -0.03 17.22 -0.51
N ARG A 76 -0.06 17.01 0.81
CA ARG A 76 1.10 17.23 1.69
C ARG A 76 1.74 15.91 2.09
N ASN A 77 3.06 15.85 2.05
CA ASN A 77 3.80 14.73 2.61
C ASN A 77 3.77 14.80 4.16
N MET A 78 4.35 13.79 4.82
CA MET A 78 4.39 13.75 6.29
C MET A 78 5.25 14.87 6.92
N ALA A 79 6.12 15.52 6.14
CA ALA A 79 6.87 16.70 6.56
C ALA A 79 6.08 18.01 6.32
N GLY A 80 4.81 17.94 5.88
CA GLY A 80 3.95 19.09 5.61
C GLY A 80 4.24 19.82 4.29
N ILE A 81 5.19 19.31 3.49
CA ILE A 81 5.58 19.88 2.20
C ILE A 81 4.54 19.50 1.15
N GLU A 82 4.08 20.49 0.40
CA GLU A 82 3.06 20.35 -0.64
C GLU A 82 3.66 19.92 -1.98
N TYR A 83 2.96 19.00 -2.65
CA TYR A 83 3.29 18.51 -3.99
C TYR A 83 2.01 18.41 -4.82
N THR A 84 2.15 18.46 -6.14
CA THR A 84 1.07 18.18 -7.09
C THR A 84 1.58 17.21 -8.15
N GLN A 85 0.85 16.12 -8.37
CA GLN A 85 1.20 15.08 -9.37
C GLN A 85 -0.07 14.53 -10.04
N PRO A 86 0.01 14.01 -11.28
CA PRO A 86 -1.10 13.29 -11.90
C PRO A 86 -1.49 12.06 -11.09
N LEU A 87 -2.80 11.80 -10.93
CA LEU A 87 -3.30 10.64 -10.18
C LEU A 87 -2.72 9.31 -10.69
N GLY A 88 -2.58 9.16 -12.01
CA GLY A 88 -2.01 7.95 -12.62
C GLY A 88 -0.59 7.64 -12.15
N ASP A 89 0.24 8.66 -11.94
CA ASP A 89 1.60 8.48 -11.44
C ASP A 89 1.58 8.04 -9.97
N LEU A 90 0.65 8.60 -9.17
CA LEU A 90 0.46 8.21 -7.78
C LEU A 90 -0.04 6.76 -7.64
N LEU A 91 -0.99 6.34 -8.48
CA LEU A 91 -1.48 4.96 -8.50
C LEU A 91 -0.34 3.97 -8.81
N ARG A 92 0.48 4.28 -9.82
CA ARG A 92 1.66 3.47 -10.17
C ARG A 92 2.69 3.43 -9.04
N HIS A 93 2.92 4.57 -8.38
CA HIS A 93 3.81 4.64 -7.23
C HIS A 93 3.37 3.68 -6.12
N VAL A 94 2.09 3.64 -5.77
CA VAL A 94 1.58 2.75 -4.70
C VAL A 94 1.76 1.27 -5.07
N VAL A 95 1.46 0.88 -6.30
CA VAL A 95 1.66 -0.50 -6.79
C VAL A 95 3.14 -0.89 -6.75
N ASN A 96 4.03 0.01 -7.18
CA ASN A 96 5.47 -0.23 -7.16
C ASN A 96 6.03 -0.30 -5.74
N HIS A 97 5.60 0.61 -4.85
CA HIS A 97 5.95 0.61 -3.43
C HIS A 97 5.53 -0.70 -2.75
N ALA A 98 4.32 -1.19 -3.03
CA ALA A 98 3.85 -2.48 -2.53
C ALA A 98 4.71 -3.65 -3.03
N THR A 99 5.13 -3.61 -4.30
CA THR A 99 6.00 -4.64 -4.89
C THR A 99 7.36 -4.72 -4.18
N TYR A 100 7.98 -3.57 -3.91
CA TYR A 100 9.24 -3.50 -3.16
C TYR A 100 9.13 -4.18 -1.78
N HIS A 101 8.11 -3.83 -0.99
CA HIS A 101 7.95 -4.41 0.35
C HIS A 101 7.47 -5.87 0.35
N ARG A 102 6.72 -6.32 -0.66
CA ARG A 102 6.44 -7.77 -0.84
C ARG A 102 7.71 -8.58 -1.09
N GLY A 103 8.71 -8.00 -1.76
CA GLY A 103 10.05 -8.59 -1.88
C GLY A 103 10.76 -8.73 -0.53
N GLN A 104 10.60 -7.73 0.36
CA GLN A 104 11.12 -7.81 1.73
C GLN A 104 10.40 -8.90 2.54
N LEU A 105 9.07 -8.97 2.45
CA LEU A 105 8.27 -10.03 3.08
C LEU A 105 8.68 -11.41 2.60
N THR A 106 8.92 -11.57 1.30
CA THR A 106 9.43 -12.83 0.72
C THR A 106 10.74 -13.26 1.38
N THR A 107 11.66 -12.33 1.58
CA THR A 107 12.93 -12.59 2.27
C THR A 107 12.71 -12.97 3.73
N LEU A 108 11.88 -12.22 4.46
CA LEU A 108 11.60 -12.46 5.87
C LEU A 108 10.90 -13.82 6.10
N LEU A 109 9.94 -14.19 5.26
CA LEU A 109 9.26 -15.50 5.33
C LEU A 109 10.24 -16.65 5.11
N ARG A 110 11.12 -16.53 4.12
CA ARG A 110 12.15 -17.55 3.85
C ARG A 110 13.13 -17.69 5.02
N GLN A 111 13.51 -16.58 5.67
CA GLN A 111 14.36 -16.62 6.87
C GLN A 111 13.69 -17.32 8.06
N LEU A 112 12.36 -17.29 8.13
CA LEU A 112 11.56 -18.03 9.10
C LEU A 112 11.32 -19.50 8.69
N GLY A 113 11.87 -19.96 7.56
CA GLY A 113 11.69 -21.34 7.07
C GLY A 113 10.39 -21.57 6.31
N HIS A 114 9.67 -20.51 5.91
CA HIS A 114 8.43 -20.61 5.16
C HIS A 114 8.64 -20.33 3.66
N ALA A 115 7.85 -21.00 2.83
CA ALA A 115 7.69 -20.61 1.44
C ALA A 115 6.97 -19.26 1.34
N ALA A 116 7.31 -18.49 0.31
CA ALA A 116 6.61 -17.25 -0.02
C ALA A 116 5.94 -17.42 -1.39
N PRO A 117 4.74 -16.83 -1.60
CA PRO A 117 4.05 -16.90 -2.88
C PRO A 117 4.88 -16.22 -3.98
N ALA A 118 4.66 -16.64 -5.23
CA ALA A 118 5.24 -15.95 -6.37
C ALA A 118 4.64 -14.54 -6.49
N THR A 119 5.47 -13.56 -6.85
CA THR A 119 5.06 -12.14 -6.89
C THR A 119 5.31 -11.50 -8.26
N ASP A 120 5.73 -12.29 -9.24
CA ASP A 120 5.99 -11.84 -10.59
C ASP A 120 4.72 -11.31 -11.26
N LEU A 121 4.78 -10.09 -11.77
CA LEU A 121 3.65 -9.43 -12.45
C LEU A 121 3.15 -10.24 -13.66
N VAL A 122 4.04 -10.98 -14.32
CA VAL A 122 3.67 -11.83 -15.46
C VAL A 122 2.72 -12.96 -15.07
N LEU A 123 2.80 -13.47 -13.83
CA LEU A 123 1.90 -14.52 -13.33
C LEU A 123 0.50 -13.97 -13.08
N PHE A 124 0.39 -12.73 -12.59
CA PHE A 124 -0.89 -12.03 -12.47
C PHE A 124 -1.59 -11.87 -13.82
N TYR A 125 -0.87 -11.42 -14.86
CA TYR A 125 -1.47 -11.28 -16.21
C TYR A 125 -1.88 -12.60 -16.86
N ARG A 126 -1.28 -13.71 -16.45
CA ARG A 126 -1.60 -15.04 -16.96
C ARG A 126 -2.76 -15.70 -16.22
N ASP A 127 -3.20 -15.13 -15.09
CA ASP A 127 -4.20 -15.72 -14.20
C ASP A 127 -3.83 -17.14 -13.72
N VAL A 128 -2.56 -17.31 -13.34
CA VAL A 128 -1.97 -18.61 -12.92
C VAL A 128 -1.28 -18.53 -11.55
N ALA A 129 -1.82 -17.70 -10.65
CA ALA A 129 -1.27 -17.55 -9.29
C ALA A 129 -1.42 -18.82 -8.45
#